data_AF-G5E306-F1
#
_entry.id   AF-G5E306-F1
#
_cell.length_a   1.000
_cell.length_b   1.000
_cell.length_c   1.000
_cell.angle_alpha   90.00
_cell.angle_beta   90.00
_cell.angle_gamma   90.00
#
_symmetry.space_group_name_H-M   'P 1'
#
loop_
_entity.id
_entity.type
_entity.pdbx_description
1 polymer ?
#
loop_
_entity_poly.entity_id
_entity_poly.type
_entity_poly.pdbx_seq_one_letter_code
_entity_poly.pdbx_strand_id
1 'polypeptide(L)'
;MAKVSYLKVSRDNQAKVDGFRESLFSQVQDFLFEFLPKKIQYMDDLLKSEDGNDFGVSVQEKVLERVTALKTKVETTQTNIFKYFSERGDTVAKASKETHVMDYRALVHEKDETTFVDLRLTFMEVRNFYVEIFDITLKNFEKITNPKGEEKSSMY
;
A
#
# COMPACT_ATOMS: atom_id res chain seq x y z
N MET A 1 23.25 30.46 -26.37
CA MET A 1 22.36 29.31 -26.04
C MET A 1 23.23 28.20 -25.45
N ALA A 2 23.02 27.79 -24.21
CA ALA A 2 23.77 26.70 -23.60
C ALA A 2 23.33 25.36 -24.21
N LYS A 3 24.28 24.57 -24.74
CA LYS A 3 24.02 23.20 -25.18
C LYS A 3 23.65 22.38 -23.95
N VAL A 4 22.39 21.98 -23.84
CA VAL A 4 21.97 20.96 -22.88
C VAL A 4 22.64 19.65 -23.31
N SER A 5 23.67 19.23 -22.58
CA SER A 5 24.32 17.94 -22.78
C SER A 5 23.44 16.85 -22.21
N TYR A 6 22.74 16.12 -23.07
CA TYR A 6 22.05 14.90 -22.66
C TYR A 6 23.12 13.86 -22.27
N LEU A 7 23.20 13.53 -20.98
CA LEU A 7 24.01 12.42 -20.47
C LEU A 7 23.55 11.14 -21.18
N LYS A 8 24.40 10.61 -22.06
CA LYS A 8 24.08 9.41 -22.85
C LYS A 8 24.36 8.18 -21.99
N VAL A 9 23.30 7.56 -21.47
CA VAL A 9 23.39 6.32 -20.69
C VAL A 9 23.88 5.18 -21.60
N SER A 10 24.84 4.38 -21.13
CA SER A 10 25.31 3.21 -21.88
C SER A 10 24.21 2.15 -21.99
N ARG A 11 24.24 1.31 -23.04
CA ARG A 11 23.26 0.21 -23.19
C ARG A 11 23.22 -0.69 -21.96
N ASP A 12 24.38 -1.00 -21.40
CA ASP A 12 24.49 -1.85 -20.21
C ASP A 12 23.85 -1.20 -18.97
N ASN A 13 24.03 0.11 -18.79
CA ASN A 13 23.42 0.83 -17.68
C ASN A 13 21.91 0.98 -17.88
N GLN A 14 21.45 1.18 -19.11
CA GLN A 14 20.03 1.22 -19.45
C GLN A 14 19.36 -0.11 -19.11
N ALA A 15 19.94 -1.24 -19.54
CA ALA A 15 19.43 -2.57 -19.24
C ALA A 15 19.36 -2.85 -17.73
N LYS A 16 20.37 -2.39 -16.96
CA LYS A 16 20.35 -2.50 -15.49
C LYS A 16 19.22 -1.69 -14.85
N VAL A 17 19.00 -0.45 -15.32
CA VAL A 17 17.93 0.41 -14.81
C VAL A 17 16.56 -0.19 -15.13
N ASP A 18 16.38 -0.69 -16.36
CA ASP A 18 15.12 -1.31 -16.78
C ASP A 18 14.84 -2.59 -15.98
N GLY A 19 15.84 -3.45 -15.79
CA GLY A 19 15.70 -4.64 -14.96
C GLY A 19 15.37 -4.32 -13.50
N PHE A 20 16.00 -3.29 -12.92
CA PHE A 20 15.65 -2.84 -11.57
C PHE A 20 14.21 -2.33 -11.50
N ARG A 21 13.78 -1.53 -12.50
CA ARG A 21 12.42 -1.00 -12.58
C ARG A 21 11.38 -2.12 -12.67
N GLU A 22 11.60 -3.12 -13.52
CA GLU A 22 10.69 -4.26 -13.67
C GLU A 22 10.61 -5.09 -12.39
N SER A 23 11.76 -5.36 -11.75
CA SER A 23 11.78 -6.07 -10.48
C SER A 23 11.05 -5.32 -9.37
N LEU A 24 11.30 -4.02 -9.25
CA LEU A 24 10.61 -3.16 -8.28
C LEU A 24 9.09 -3.14 -8.55
N PHE A 25 8.70 -3.03 -9.81
CA PHE A 25 7.29 -3.05 -10.20
C PHE A 25 6.61 -4.37 -9.82
N SER A 26 7.25 -5.51 -10.12
CA SER A 26 6.74 -6.83 -9.75
C SER A 26 6.57 -6.96 -8.23
N GLN A 27 7.58 -6.56 -7.45
CA GLN A 27 7.52 -6.62 -5.99
C GLN A 27 6.38 -5.76 -5.42
N VAL A 28 6.22 -4.54 -5.93
CA VAL A 28 5.13 -3.64 -5.53
C VAL A 28 3.77 -4.22 -5.90
N GLN A 29 3.66 -4.81 -7.09
CA GLN A 29 2.43 -5.43 -7.56
C GLN A 29 2.05 -6.63 -6.70
N ASP A 30 2.96 -7.57 -6.48
CA ASP A 30 2.72 -8.75 -5.64
C ASP A 30 2.34 -8.34 -4.22
N PHE A 31 3.02 -7.32 -3.68
CA PHE A 31 2.72 -6.81 -2.34
C PHE A 31 1.31 -6.19 -2.24
N LEU A 32 0.97 -5.27 -3.15
CA LEU A 32 -0.28 -4.52 -3.12
C LEU A 32 -1.50 -5.36 -3.54
N PHE A 33 -1.35 -6.26 -4.51
CA PHE A 33 -2.47 -6.99 -5.11
C PHE A 33 -2.66 -8.40 -4.55
N GLU A 34 -1.64 -9.00 -3.95
CA GLU A 34 -1.73 -10.35 -3.41
C GLU A 34 -1.48 -10.39 -1.90
N PHE A 35 -0.33 -9.94 -1.45
CA PHE A 35 0.09 -10.13 -0.06
C PHE A 35 -0.78 -9.32 0.93
N LEU A 36 -0.94 -8.02 0.71
CA LEU A 36 -1.72 -7.17 1.59
C LEU A 36 -3.20 -7.56 1.67
N PRO A 37 -3.92 -7.76 0.54
CA PRO A 37 -5.32 -8.17 0.59
C PRO A 37 -5.52 -9.48 1.38
N LYS A 38 -4.63 -10.48 1.18
CA LYS A 38 -4.67 -11.74 1.95
C LYS A 38 -4.48 -11.52 3.45
N LYS A 39 -3.55 -10.65 3.85
CA LYS A 39 -3.29 -10.34 5.27
C LYS A 39 -4.44 -9.56 5.91
N ILE A 40 -5.03 -8.62 5.18
CA ILE A 40 -6.21 -7.86 5.64
C ILE A 40 -7.39 -8.82 5.84
N GLN A 41 -7.66 -9.72 4.89
CA GLN A 41 -8.74 -10.69 5.01
C GLN A 41 -8.55 -11.61 6.21
N TYR A 42 -7.34 -12.14 6.42
CA TYR A 42 -7.03 -12.96 7.58
C TYR A 42 -7.33 -12.27 8.91
N MET A 43 -7.00 -10.97 9.01
CA MET A 43 -7.28 -10.20 10.23
C MET A 43 -8.76 -9.88 10.41
N ASP A 44 -9.45 -9.55 9.32
CA ASP A 44 -10.91 -9.36 9.31
C ASP A 44 -11.63 -10.62 9.84
N ASP A 45 -11.21 -11.81 9.40
CA ASP A 45 -11.77 -13.08 9.86
C ASP A 45 -11.44 -13.38 11.34
N LEU A 46 -10.19 -13.10 11.76
CA LEU A 46 -9.74 -13.31 13.15
C LEU A 46 -10.50 -12.41 14.15
N LEU A 47 -10.82 -11.18 13.76
CA LEU A 47 -11.47 -10.20 14.65
C LEU A 47 -12.99 -10.38 14.72
N LYS A 48 -13.60 -11.05 13.73
CA LYS A 48 -15.04 -11.35 13.69
C LYS A 48 -15.45 -12.59 14.49
N SER A 49 -14.51 -13.39 14.99
CA SER A 49 -14.86 -14.58 15.78
C SER A 49 -15.44 -14.16 17.14
N GLU A 50 -16.74 -14.40 17.32
CA GLU A 50 -17.46 -14.22 18.57
C GLU A 50 -17.00 -15.26 19.60
N ASP A 51 -16.41 -14.84 20.71
CA ASP A 51 -16.66 -15.52 22.00
C ASP A 51 -16.22 -14.69 23.22
N GLY A 52 -17.20 -14.03 23.85
CA GLY A 52 -17.22 -13.71 25.28
C GLY A 52 -16.38 -12.52 25.79
N ASN A 53 -16.99 -11.75 26.70
CA ASN A 53 -16.49 -10.55 27.41
C ASN A 53 -16.62 -9.23 26.61
N ASP A 54 -17.60 -8.39 27.00
CA ASP A 54 -17.91 -7.09 26.38
C ASP A 54 -16.69 -6.16 26.22
N PHE A 55 -15.71 -6.28 27.12
CA PHE A 55 -14.46 -5.54 27.00
C PHE A 55 -13.61 -6.01 25.80
N GLY A 56 -13.52 -7.33 25.59
CA GLY A 56 -12.80 -7.93 24.46
C GLY A 56 -13.41 -7.54 23.12
N VAL A 57 -14.75 -7.53 23.05
CA VAL A 57 -15.51 -7.10 21.88
C VAL A 57 -15.18 -5.64 21.52
N SER A 58 -15.17 -4.73 22.50
CA SER A 58 -14.85 -3.31 22.23
C SER A 58 -13.43 -3.09 21.68
N VAL A 59 -12.47 -3.92 22.07
CA VAL A 59 -11.10 -3.88 21.54
C VAL A 59 -11.07 -4.45 20.12
N GLN A 60 -11.76 -5.56 19.87
CA GLN A 60 -11.85 -6.16 18.53
C GLN A 60 -12.51 -5.20 17.53
N GLU A 61 -13.62 -4.56 17.90
CA GLU A 61 -14.31 -3.58 17.06
C GLU A 61 -13.40 -2.43 16.66
N LYS A 62 -12.61 -1.90 17.61
CA LYS A 62 -11.66 -0.83 17.34
C LYS A 62 -10.55 -1.27 16.37
N VAL A 63 -10.04 -2.49 16.51
CA VAL A 63 -9.04 -3.02 15.56
C VAL A 63 -9.67 -3.24 14.19
N LEU A 64 -10.89 -3.77 14.15
CA LEU A 64 -11.64 -4.04 12.93
C LEU A 64 -11.92 -2.74 12.15
N GLU A 65 -12.24 -1.65 12.83
CA GLU A 65 -12.37 -0.31 12.21
C GLU A 65 -11.07 0.09 11.49
N ARG A 66 -9.91 -0.14 12.13
CA ARG A 66 -8.60 0.17 11.54
C ARG A 66 -8.26 -0.74 10.36
N VAL A 67 -8.56 -2.04 10.46
CA VAL A 67 -8.41 -3.00 9.35
C VAL A 67 -9.28 -2.59 8.17
N THR A 68 -10.52 -2.17 8.42
CA THR A 68 -11.46 -1.71 7.39
C THR A 68 -10.95 -0.45 6.70
N ALA A 69 -10.46 0.52 7.48
CA ALA A 69 -9.88 1.75 6.94
C ALA A 69 -8.66 1.45 6.04
N LEU A 70 -7.77 0.54 6.47
CA LEU A 70 -6.65 0.11 5.64
C LEU A 70 -7.15 -0.55 4.34
N LYS A 71 -8.13 -1.45 4.43
CA LYS A 71 -8.70 -2.14 3.27
C LYS A 71 -9.17 -1.14 2.22
N THR A 72 -9.99 -0.17 2.61
CA THR A 72 -10.48 0.88 1.72
C THR A 72 -9.34 1.67 1.09
N LYS A 73 -8.29 1.98 1.85
CA LYS A 73 -7.12 2.73 1.35
C LYS A 73 -6.30 1.92 0.34
N VAL A 74 -6.09 0.63 0.57
CA VAL A 74 -5.41 -0.28 -0.36
C VAL A 74 -6.21 -0.40 -1.66
N GLU A 75 -7.51 -0.64 -1.58
CA GLU A 75 -8.41 -0.73 -2.75
C GLU A 75 -8.42 0.58 -3.56
N THR A 76 -8.45 1.72 -2.87
CA THR A 76 -8.33 3.05 -3.50
C THR A 76 -6.99 3.20 -4.22
N THR A 77 -5.90 2.78 -3.60
CA THR A 77 -4.55 2.87 -4.20
C THR A 77 -4.46 1.99 -5.45
N GLN A 78 -4.97 0.75 -5.40
CA GLN A 78 -5.01 -0.14 -6.56
C GLN A 78 -5.77 0.50 -7.73
N THR A 79 -6.93 1.11 -7.44
CA THR A 79 -7.72 1.83 -8.46
C THR A 79 -6.94 3.02 -9.04
N ASN A 80 -6.27 3.80 -8.19
CA ASN A 80 -5.48 4.95 -8.60
C ASN A 80 -4.27 4.56 -9.47
N ILE A 81 -3.65 3.40 -9.25
CA ILE A 81 -2.57 2.88 -10.10
C ILE A 81 -3.08 2.67 -11.53
N PHE A 82 -4.23 2.01 -11.71
CA PHE A 82 -4.80 1.80 -13.06
C PHE A 82 -5.19 3.12 -13.71
N LYS A 83 -5.79 4.03 -12.93
CA LYS A 83 -6.19 5.36 -13.39
C LYS A 83 -4.99 6.19 -13.86
N TYR A 84 -3.87 6.15 -13.13
CA TYR A 84 -2.64 6.82 -13.51
C TYR A 84 -2.18 6.44 -14.91
N PHE A 85 -2.14 5.14 -15.25
CA PHE A 85 -1.70 4.72 -16.58
C PHE A 85 -2.59 5.27 -17.70
N SER A 86 -3.91 5.23 -17.52
CA SER A 86 -4.86 5.78 -18.50
C SER A 86 -4.70 7.29 -18.64
N GLU A 87 -4.74 8.03 -17.52
CA GLU A 87 -4.70 9.49 -17.55
C GLU A 87 -3.35 10.04 -18.01
N ARG A 88 -2.26 9.37 -17.66
CA ARG A 88 -0.94 9.69 -18.17
C ARG A 88 -0.86 9.47 -19.67
N GLY A 89 -1.40 8.35 -20.16
CA GLY A 89 -1.49 8.05 -21.60
C GLY A 89 -2.21 9.16 -22.36
N ASP A 90 -3.39 9.57 -21.87
CA ASP A 90 -4.17 10.66 -22.46
C ASP A 90 -3.42 12.00 -22.45
N THR A 91 -2.73 12.29 -21.34
CA THR A 91 -1.95 13.53 -21.19
C THR A 91 -0.76 13.55 -22.16
N VAL A 92 -0.04 12.43 -22.30
CA VAL A 92 1.04 12.28 -23.28
C VAL A 92 0.51 12.41 -24.71
N ALA A 93 -0.65 11.83 -25.01
CA ALA A 93 -1.29 11.95 -26.32
C ALA A 93 -1.69 13.41 -26.65
N LYS A 94 -2.14 14.18 -25.65
CA LYS A 94 -2.38 15.63 -25.81
C LYS A 94 -1.08 16.39 -26.03
N ALA A 95 -0.04 16.11 -25.23
CA ALA A 95 1.26 16.75 -25.35
C ALA A 95 1.95 16.49 -26.71
N SER A 96 1.70 15.34 -27.33
CA SER A 96 2.26 15.01 -28.65
C SER A 96 1.49 15.66 -29.81
N LYS A 97 0.17 15.85 -29.69
CA LYS A 97 -0.67 16.52 -30.68
C LYS A 97 -0.55 18.05 -30.61
N GLU A 98 -0.70 18.60 -29.42
CA GLU A 98 -0.70 20.04 -29.15
C GLU A 98 0.69 20.50 -28.71
N THR A 99 1.67 20.38 -29.62
CA THR A 99 3.09 20.58 -29.29
C THR A 99 3.45 21.98 -28.79
N HIS A 100 2.61 22.98 -29.07
CA HIS A 100 2.78 24.37 -28.65
C HIS A 100 2.26 24.63 -27.23
N VAL A 101 1.38 23.77 -26.70
CA VAL A 101 0.82 23.90 -25.34
C VAL A 101 1.74 23.17 -24.37
N MET A 102 2.68 23.92 -23.79
CA MET A 102 3.69 23.36 -22.88
C MET A 102 3.11 22.86 -21.55
N ASP A 103 1.93 23.32 -21.16
CA ASP A 103 1.21 22.86 -19.96
C ASP A 103 0.92 21.36 -20.01
N TYR A 104 0.68 20.77 -21.19
CA TYR A 104 0.50 19.32 -21.27
C TYR A 104 1.76 18.54 -20.92
N ARG A 105 2.96 19.08 -21.18
CA ARG A 105 4.22 18.44 -20.77
C ARG A 105 4.43 18.58 -19.27
N ALA A 106 4.15 19.76 -18.72
CA ALA A 106 4.16 19.98 -17.27
C ALA A 106 3.19 19.02 -16.56
N LEU A 107 1.98 18.83 -17.10
CA LEU A 107 0.97 17.94 -16.55
C LEU A 107 1.39 16.47 -16.54
N VAL A 108 2.18 16.00 -17.52
CA VAL A 108 2.77 14.64 -17.47
C VAL A 108 3.67 14.52 -16.24
N HIS A 109 4.55 15.50 -16.02
CA HIS A 109 5.46 15.49 -14.87
C HIS A 109 4.70 15.60 -13.54
N GLU A 110 3.69 16.45 -13.46
CA GLU A 110 2.87 16.61 -12.26
C GLU A 110 2.11 15.32 -11.92
N LYS A 111 1.59 14.60 -12.92
CA LYS A 111 0.98 13.26 -12.72
C LYS A 111 1.99 12.24 -12.20
N ASP A 112 3.20 12.23 -12.75
CA ASP A 112 4.28 11.33 -12.33
C ASP A 112 4.68 11.61 -10.86
N GLU A 113 4.86 12.89 -10.50
CA GLU A 113 5.21 13.32 -9.13
C GLU A 113 4.10 13.05 -8.12
N THR A 114 2.84 13.38 -8.46
CA THR A 114 1.68 13.16 -7.59
C THR A 114 1.53 11.67 -7.30
N THR A 115 1.60 10.82 -8.32
CA THR A 115 1.49 9.37 -8.16
C THR A 115 2.62 8.79 -7.30
N PHE A 116 3.84 9.31 -7.45
CA PHE A 116 4.95 8.92 -6.59
C PHE A 116 4.70 9.25 -5.11
N VAL A 117 4.22 10.46 -4.82
CA VAL A 117 3.91 10.89 -3.45
C VAL A 117 2.79 10.02 -2.87
N ASP A 118 1.72 9.79 -3.63
CA ASP A 118 0.58 8.98 -3.19
C ASP A 118 1.01 7.53 -2.88
N LEU A 119 1.77 6.89 -3.76
CA LEU A 119 2.30 5.55 -3.53
C LEU A 119 3.16 5.52 -2.26
N ARG A 120 4.06 6.50 -2.09
CA ARG A 120 4.92 6.61 -0.90
C ARG A 120 4.10 6.74 0.38
N LEU A 121 3.04 7.55 0.38
CA LEU A 121 2.16 7.71 1.53
C LEU A 121 1.42 6.40 1.84
N THR A 122 0.87 5.70 0.84
CA THR A 122 0.24 4.39 1.05
C THR A 122 1.21 3.38 1.67
N PHE A 123 2.45 3.29 1.19
CA PHE A 123 3.45 2.39 1.80
C PHE A 123 3.76 2.74 3.26
N MET A 124 3.84 4.04 3.58
CA MET A 124 4.03 4.49 4.96
C MET A 124 2.84 4.12 5.85
N GLU A 125 1.61 4.27 5.36
CA GLU A 125 0.40 3.87 6.09
C GLU A 125 0.35 2.36 6.34
N VAL A 126 0.68 1.55 5.33
CA VAL A 126 0.77 0.09 5.47
C VAL A 126 1.79 -0.29 6.55
N ARG A 127 2.98 0.34 6.54
CA ARG A 127 3.99 0.12 7.58
C ARG A 127 3.47 0.51 8.96
N ASN A 128 2.85 1.68 9.08
CA ASN A 128 2.31 2.16 10.35
C ASN A 128 1.23 1.22 10.89
N PHE A 129 0.38 0.69 10.01
CA PHE A 129 -0.63 -0.29 10.35
C PHE A 129 -0.04 -1.60 10.88
N TYR A 130 1.03 -2.13 10.25
CA TYR A 130 1.72 -3.30 10.78
C TYR A 130 2.21 -3.10 12.22
N VAL A 131 2.76 -1.92 12.51
CA VAL A 131 3.22 -1.57 13.87
C VAL A 131 2.05 -1.46 14.83
N GLU A 132 0.96 -0.82 14.41
CA GLU A 132 -0.24 -0.64 15.25
C GLU A 132 -0.92 -1.97 15.58
N ILE A 133 -1.13 -2.84 14.58
CA ILE A 133 -1.69 -4.17 14.80
C ILE A 133 -0.79 -4.99 15.72
N PHE A 134 0.53 -5.00 15.45
CA PHE A 134 1.47 -5.74 16.28
C PHE A 134 1.42 -5.27 17.73
N ASP A 135 1.40 -3.96 17.96
CA ASP A 135 1.31 -3.37 19.30
C ASP A 135 -0.01 -3.77 20.01
N ILE A 136 -1.14 -3.69 19.32
CA ILE A 136 -2.44 -4.05 19.91
C ILE A 136 -2.51 -5.55 20.21
N THR A 137 -2.07 -6.40 19.28
CA THR A 137 -2.04 -7.86 19.49
C THR A 137 -1.12 -8.23 20.65
N LEU A 138 0.06 -7.61 20.75
CA LEU A 138 1.02 -7.88 21.82
C LEU A 138 0.46 -7.47 23.19
N LYS A 139 -0.13 -6.26 23.29
CA LYS A 139 -0.72 -5.74 24.54
C LYS A 139 -1.91 -6.55 25.04
N ASN A 140 -2.64 -7.21 24.13
CA ASN A 140 -3.83 -7.98 24.44
C ASN A 140 -3.64 -9.48 24.26
N PHE A 141 -2.40 -9.95 24.11
CA PHE A 141 -2.08 -11.31 23.70
C PHE A 141 -2.73 -12.37 24.59
N GLU A 142 -2.71 -12.18 25.92
CA GLU A 142 -3.29 -13.11 26.88
C GLU A 142 -4.81 -13.20 26.76
N LYS A 143 -5.49 -12.06 26.54
CA LYS A 143 -6.95 -12.01 26.31
C LYS A 143 -7.35 -12.57 24.94
N ILE A 144 -6.48 -12.43 23.93
CA ILE A 144 -6.70 -12.97 22.58
C ILE A 144 -6.46 -14.50 22.55
N THR A 145 -5.47 -15.01 23.29
CA THR A 145 -5.08 -16.42 23.28
C THR A 145 -5.76 -17.27 24.37
N ASN A 146 -6.23 -16.66 25.46
CA ASN A 146 -6.99 -17.32 26.53
C ASN A 146 -8.21 -16.47 26.94
N PRO A 147 -9.20 -16.26 26.03
CA PRO A 147 -10.33 -15.37 26.27
C PRO A 147 -11.22 -15.79 27.46
N LYS A 148 -11.23 -17.09 27.81
CA LYS A 148 -12.04 -17.65 28.91
C LYS A 148 -11.32 -17.70 30.26
N GLY A 149 -10.03 -17.33 30.29
CA GLY A 149 -9.25 -17.34 31.52
C GLY A 149 -9.13 -18.73 32.15
N GLU A 150 -9.12 -19.79 31.32
CA GLU A 150 -8.91 -21.14 31.84
C GLU A 150 -7.54 -21.17 32.53
N GLU A 151 -7.54 -21.40 33.84
CA GLU A 151 -6.30 -21.69 34.56
C GLU A 151 -5.71 -22.94 33.91
N LYS A 152 -4.44 -22.85 33.47
CA LYS A 152 -3.66 -24.06 33.23
C LYS A 152 -3.75 -24.86 34.52
N SER A 153 -4.46 -25.98 34.49
CA SER A 153 -4.60 -26.88 35.63
C SER A 153 -3.21 -27.09 36.21
N SER A 154 -2.98 -26.56 37.42
CA SER A 154 -1.76 -26.78 38.17
C SER A 154 -1.76 -28.26 38.56
N MET A 155 -1.26 -29.12 37.68
CA MET A 155 -0.91 -30.48 38.02
C MET A 155 0.42 -30.48 38.77
N TYR A 156 0.41 -29.92 39.98
CA TYR A 156 1.31 -30.20 41.09
C TYR A 156 0.61 -29.80 42.40
#